data_AF-A0A7S3S9X5-F1
#
_entry.id   AF-A0A7S3S9X5-F1
#
_cell.length_a   1.000
_cell.length_b   1.000
_cell.length_c   1.000
_cell.angle_alpha   90.00
_cell.angle_beta   90.00
_cell.angle_gamma   90.00
#
_symmetry.space_group_name_H-M   'P 1'
#
loop_
_entity.id
_entity.type
_entity.pdbx_description
1 polymer ?
#
loop_
_entity_poly.entity_id
_entity_poly.type
_entity_poly.pdbx_seq_one_letter_code
_entity_poly.pdbx_strand_id
1 'polypeptide(L)'
;EPMKFLEYGEVEAAGVMWTELAEMEDSDTANFVIEFNWRAETIEQFFSVPGSSTASTLVKITVEDPNDPNDTDLEDELRFRVNLNPEQSEDKSMALHRMSLQLVGGKSSYHVYQIFFHTVDPTYQVHIAVPDHRQPIFPTKEVFHQWHPLMAGLKQQPRLRFLVRL
;
A
#
# COMPACT_ATOMS: atom_id res chain seq x y z
N GLU A 1 2.70 -16.36 5.19
CA GLU A 1 1.93 -16.61 6.43
C GLU A 1 0.45 -16.41 6.14
N PRO A 2 -0.47 -17.09 6.84
CA PRO A 2 -1.91 -16.86 6.66
C PRO A 2 -2.29 -15.43 7.07
N MET A 3 -3.24 -14.83 6.35
CA MET A 3 -3.77 -13.50 6.68
C MET A 3 -4.55 -13.57 8.01
N LYS A 4 -4.20 -12.70 8.97
CA LYS A 4 -4.79 -12.70 10.32
C LYS A 4 -5.48 -11.37 10.64
N PHE A 5 -6.78 -11.39 10.84
CA PHE A 5 -7.56 -10.26 11.35
C PHE A 5 -7.56 -10.28 12.88
N LEU A 6 -7.26 -9.15 13.52
CA LEU A 6 -7.20 -9.07 15.00
C LEU A 6 -8.54 -8.66 15.61
N GLU A 7 -9.32 -7.89 14.87
CA GLU A 7 -10.61 -7.38 15.31
C GLU A 7 -11.71 -7.69 14.29
N TYR A 8 -12.94 -7.79 14.78
CA TYR A 8 -14.12 -8.04 13.94
C TYR A 8 -14.28 -6.97 12.84
N GLY A 9 -14.00 -5.70 13.15
CA GLY A 9 -14.09 -4.61 12.18
C GLY A 9 -13.11 -4.75 11.01
N GLU A 10 -11.93 -5.34 11.23
CA GLU A 10 -10.98 -5.61 10.12
C GLU A 10 -11.54 -6.67 9.14
N VAL A 11 -12.35 -7.61 9.64
CA VAL A 11 -13.00 -8.64 8.81
C VAL A 11 -14.14 -8.03 7.98
N GLU A 12 -14.96 -7.16 8.59
CA GLU A 12 -16.01 -6.44 7.87
C GLU A 12 -15.45 -5.56 6.76
N ALA A 13 -14.39 -4.81 7.03
CA ALA A 13 -13.72 -3.98 6.03
C ALA A 13 -13.19 -4.80 4.86
N ALA A 14 -12.62 -5.98 5.12
CA ALA A 14 -12.20 -6.90 4.07
C ALA A 14 -13.38 -7.43 3.26
N GLY A 15 -14.51 -7.72 3.91
CA GLY A 15 -15.74 -8.16 3.26
C GLY A 15 -16.30 -7.13 2.27
N VAL A 16 -16.28 -5.85 2.63
CA VAL A 16 -16.70 -4.75 1.73
C VAL A 16 -15.80 -4.72 0.49
N MET A 17 -14.49 -4.74 0.68
CA MET A 17 -13.51 -4.77 -0.42
C MET A 17 -13.72 -5.98 -1.34
N TRP A 18 -13.94 -7.18 -0.79
CA TRP A 18 -14.21 -8.37 -1.60
C TRP A 18 -15.53 -8.28 -2.38
N THR A 19 -16.53 -7.60 -1.83
CA THR A 19 -17.80 -7.37 -2.52
C THR A 19 -17.62 -6.40 -3.68
N GLU A 20 -16.93 -5.28 -3.48
CA GLU A 20 -16.58 -4.34 -4.55
C GLU A 20 -15.77 -5.01 -5.67
N LEU A 21 -14.82 -5.87 -5.30
CA LEU A 21 -14.04 -6.67 -6.24
C LEU A 21 -14.93 -7.59 -7.09
N ALA A 22 -15.88 -8.28 -6.45
CA ALA A 22 -16.79 -9.19 -7.13
C ALA A 22 -17.69 -8.46 -8.12
N GLU A 23 -18.14 -7.25 -7.78
CA GLU A 23 -18.98 -6.41 -8.64
C GLU A 23 -18.26 -5.89 -9.90
N MET A 24 -16.93 -5.80 -9.88
CA MET A 24 -16.15 -5.37 -11.04
C MET A 24 -16.10 -6.40 -12.17
N GLU A 25 -16.37 -7.69 -11.89
CA GLU A 25 -16.40 -8.80 -12.87
C GLU A 25 -15.21 -8.85 -13.85
N ASP A 26 -14.04 -8.48 -13.37
CA ASP A 26 -12.82 -8.38 -14.18
C ASP A 26 -11.95 -9.62 -13.99
N SER A 27 -12.11 -10.58 -14.91
CA SER A 27 -11.44 -11.89 -14.87
C SER A 27 -9.98 -11.87 -15.31
N ASP A 28 -9.56 -10.82 -16.00
CA ASP A 28 -8.25 -10.76 -16.66
C ASP A 28 -7.19 -10.08 -15.77
N THR A 29 -7.61 -9.57 -14.61
CA THR A 29 -6.77 -8.86 -13.65
C THR A 29 -6.36 -9.76 -12.49
N ALA A 30 -5.06 -9.81 -12.20
CA ALA A 30 -4.53 -10.50 -11.04
C ALA A 30 -4.71 -9.63 -9.78
N ASN A 31 -5.18 -10.24 -8.69
CA ASN A 31 -5.48 -9.54 -7.44
C ASN A 31 -4.59 -10.07 -6.30
N PHE A 32 -3.88 -9.18 -5.62
CA PHE A 32 -2.96 -9.49 -4.53
C PHE A 32 -3.34 -8.72 -3.27
N VAL A 33 -3.50 -9.40 -2.14
CA VAL A 33 -3.60 -8.72 -0.85
C VAL A 33 -2.25 -8.75 -0.16
N ILE A 34 -1.71 -7.57 0.11
CA ILE A 34 -0.36 -7.35 0.59
C ILE A 34 -0.41 -6.68 1.96
N GLU A 35 0.37 -7.19 2.91
CA GLU A 35 0.56 -6.55 4.20
C GLU A 35 1.95 -5.89 4.28
N PHE A 36 1.97 -4.58 4.41
CA PHE A 36 3.17 -3.80 4.67
C PHE A 36 3.32 -3.62 6.16
N ASN A 37 4.48 -3.98 6.68
CA ASN A 37 4.79 -3.89 8.10
C ASN A 37 5.98 -2.93 8.31
N TRP A 38 6.02 -2.27 9.47
CA TRP A 38 7.20 -1.53 9.91
C TRP A 38 7.89 -2.28 11.03
N ARG A 39 9.21 -2.16 11.08
CA ARG A 39 9.94 -2.61 12.28
C ARG A 39 9.61 -1.68 13.44
N ALA A 40 9.55 -2.23 14.65
CA ALA A 40 9.15 -1.49 15.85
C ALA A 40 10.03 -0.26 16.07
N GLU A 41 11.35 -0.39 15.89
CA GLU A 41 12.29 0.73 16.02
C GLU A 41 12.07 1.83 14.98
N THR A 42 11.66 1.46 13.76
CA THR A 42 11.45 2.41 12.67
C THR A 42 10.20 3.25 12.92
N ILE A 43 9.12 2.62 13.38
CA ILE A 43 7.88 3.35 13.68
C ILE A 43 7.99 4.17 14.97
N GLU A 44 8.75 3.70 15.96
CA GLU A 44 9.04 4.46 17.18
C GLU A 44 9.86 5.72 16.87
N GLN A 45 10.89 5.61 16.03
CA GLN A 45 11.66 6.76 15.57
C GLN A 45 10.79 7.75 14.80
N PHE A 46 9.88 7.25 13.96
CA PHE A 46 8.96 8.08 13.19
C PHE A 46 8.08 8.97 14.08
N PHE A 47 7.48 8.39 15.13
CA PHE A 47 6.60 9.13 16.03
C PHE A 47 7.34 9.97 17.09
N SER A 48 8.61 9.68 17.37
CA SER A 48 9.41 10.44 18.34
C SER A 48 10.06 11.69 17.75
N VAL A 49 10.27 11.73 16.44
CA VAL A 49 10.89 12.87 15.75
C VAL A 49 9.86 13.57 14.85
N PRO A 50 9.37 14.77 15.24
CA PRO A 50 8.42 15.54 14.43
C PRO A 50 8.96 15.80 13.02
N GLY A 51 8.12 15.55 12.01
CA GLY A 51 8.48 15.75 10.61
C GLY A 51 9.45 14.71 10.04
N SER A 52 9.72 13.62 10.75
CA SER A 52 10.48 12.51 10.17
C SER A 52 9.66 11.77 9.11
N SER A 53 10.37 11.09 8.21
CA SER A 53 9.80 10.16 7.23
C SER A 53 9.96 8.73 7.70
N THR A 54 9.12 7.82 7.21
CA THR A 54 9.25 6.38 7.45
C THR A 54 8.93 5.56 6.21
N ALA A 55 9.47 4.33 6.16
CA ALA A 55 9.22 3.37 5.09
C ALA A 55 8.95 1.98 5.68
N SER A 56 7.98 1.27 5.10
CA SER A 56 7.70 -0.11 5.45
C SER A 56 8.85 -1.03 5.03
N THR A 57 8.78 -2.28 5.49
CA THR A 57 9.54 -3.36 4.87
C THR A 57 9.16 -3.51 3.40
N LEU A 58 10.10 -4.03 2.61
CA LEU A 58 9.83 -4.41 1.22
C LEU A 58 8.95 -5.65 1.18
N VAL A 59 7.91 -5.61 0.35
CA VAL A 59 7.11 -6.79 0.02
C VAL A 59 7.34 -7.16 -1.44
N LYS A 60 7.48 -8.45 -1.68
CA LYS A 60 7.71 -9.04 -2.99
C LYS A 60 6.41 -9.70 -3.48
N ILE A 61 6.04 -9.44 -4.72
CA ILE A 61 5.02 -10.19 -5.47
C ILE A 61 5.71 -10.80 -6.69
N THR A 62 5.42 -12.07 -6.95
CA THR A 62 5.76 -12.69 -8.22
C THR A 62 4.55 -12.61 -9.13
N VAL A 63 4.75 -12.11 -10.34
CA VAL A 63 3.75 -12.04 -11.40
C VAL A 63 4.19 -13.00 -12.50
N GLU A 64 3.37 -14.02 -12.74
CA GLU A 64 3.60 -15.04 -13.77
C GLU A 64 3.03 -14.55 -15.12
N ASP A 65 3.63 -14.98 -16.24
CA ASP A 65 3.05 -14.71 -17.55
C ASP A 65 1.78 -15.57 -17.73
N PRO A 66 0.61 -14.97 -17.97
CA PRO A 66 -0.62 -15.73 -18.16
C PRO A 66 -0.60 -16.64 -19.40
N ASN A 67 0.28 -16.37 -20.37
CA ASN A 67 0.38 -17.14 -21.62
C ASN A 67 1.34 -18.34 -21.53
N ASP A 68 2.32 -18.30 -20.63
CA ASP A 68 3.21 -19.43 -20.37
C ASP A 68 3.59 -19.51 -18.88
N PRO A 69 2.73 -20.14 -18.04
CA PRO A 69 2.97 -20.26 -16.60
C PRO A 69 4.20 -21.12 -16.23
N ASN A 70 4.80 -21.83 -17.20
CA ASN A 70 6.00 -22.64 -16.95
C ASN A 70 7.29 -21.93 -17.36
N ASP A 71 7.19 -20.76 -17.99
CA ASP A 71 8.34 -19.96 -18.38
C ASP A 71 8.77 -19.04 -17.24
N THR A 72 9.63 -19.57 -16.37
CA THR A 72 10.19 -18.84 -15.23
C THR A 72 11.05 -17.64 -15.64
N ASP A 73 11.51 -17.56 -16.91
CA ASP A 73 12.32 -16.43 -17.39
C ASP A 73 11.47 -15.18 -17.65
N LEU A 74 10.15 -15.38 -17.83
CA LEU A 74 9.16 -14.34 -18.03
C LEU A 74 8.47 -13.89 -16.74
N GLU A 75 8.72 -14.56 -15.61
CA GLU A 75 8.29 -14.08 -14.31
C GLU A 75 8.84 -12.67 -14.02
N ASP A 76 7.97 -11.81 -13.49
CA ASP A 76 8.35 -10.51 -12.97
C ASP A 76 8.25 -10.49 -11.44
N GLU A 77 9.27 -9.90 -10.83
CA GLU A 77 9.36 -9.76 -9.39
C GLU A 77 9.15 -8.31 -9.00
N LEU A 78 7.90 -7.97 -8.67
CA LEU A 78 7.55 -6.64 -8.23
C LEU A 78 7.87 -6.49 -6.73
N ARG A 79 8.64 -5.46 -6.41
CA ARG A 79 9.01 -5.13 -5.02
C ARG A 79 8.41 -3.80 -4.64
N PHE A 80 7.55 -3.79 -3.64
CA PHE A 80 6.86 -2.59 -3.17
C PHE A 80 7.27 -2.20 -1.76
N ARG A 81 7.18 -0.90 -1.46
CA ARG A 81 7.19 -0.38 -0.08
C ARG A 81 6.26 0.82 0.05
N VAL A 82 5.71 1.01 1.24
CA VAL A 82 4.94 2.20 1.61
C VAL A 82 5.88 3.20 2.26
N ASN A 83 5.83 4.46 1.83
CA ASN A 83 6.53 5.56 2.48
C ASN A 83 5.52 6.58 3.05
N LEU A 84 5.83 7.14 4.21
CA LEU A 84 5.19 8.34 4.76
C LEU A 84 6.25 9.43 4.82
N ASN A 85 6.09 10.45 3.99
CA ASN A 85 7.04 11.56 3.89
C ASN A 85 6.40 12.84 4.42
N PRO A 86 7.15 13.70 5.13
CA PRO A 86 6.63 14.96 5.62
C PRO A 86 6.23 15.87 4.46
N GLU A 87 5.15 16.62 4.65
CA GLU A 87 4.66 17.65 3.73
C GLU A 87 4.81 19.04 4.35
N GLN A 88 5.04 20.05 3.50
CA GLN A 88 5.11 21.42 3.97
C GLN A 88 3.70 21.92 4.30
N SER A 89 3.54 22.48 5.50
CA SER A 89 2.34 23.22 5.90
C SER A 89 2.68 24.70 6.00
N GLU A 90 1.90 25.56 5.35
CA GLU A 90 2.05 27.02 5.45
C GLU A 90 1.90 27.50 6.91
N ASP A 91 1.00 26.86 7.66
CA ASP A 91 0.66 27.24 9.04
C ASP A 91 1.61 26.67 10.10
N LYS A 92 2.51 25.73 9.76
CA LYS A 92 3.49 25.04 10.64
C LYS A 92 2.95 24.48 11.97
N SER A 93 1.66 24.59 12.24
CA SER A 93 0.99 24.22 13.49
C SER A 93 0.74 22.72 13.60
N MET A 94 0.76 22.02 12.45
CA MET A 94 0.51 20.60 12.36
C MET A 94 1.57 19.91 11.50
N ALA A 95 2.09 18.79 11.99
CA ALA A 95 2.84 17.87 11.15
C ALA A 95 1.89 17.20 10.15
N LEU A 96 2.30 17.25 8.88
CA LEU A 96 1.59 16.69 7.75
C LEU A 96 2.48 15.64 7.08
N HIS A 97 1.89 14.58 6.59
CA HIS A 97 2.58 13.53 5.84
C HIS A 97 1.78 13.10 4.62
N ARG A 98 2.47 12.83 3.52
CA ARG A 98 1.90 12.16 2.36
C ARG A 98 2.36 10.72 2.31
N MET A 99 1.40 9.82 2.15
CA MET A 99 1.70 8.42 1.89
C MET A 99 1.98 8.22 0.41
N SER A 100 2.91 7.35 0.08
CA SER A 100 3.15 6.89 -1.30
C SER A 100 3.45 5.40 -1.29
N LEU A 101 3.00 4.69 -2.32
CA LEU A 101 3.57 3.39 -2.63
C LEU A 101 4.71 3.56 -3.62
N GLN A 102 5.82 2.89 -3.38
CA GLN A 102 6.97 2.89 -4.27
C GLN A 102 7.23 1.48 -4.82
N LEU A 103 7.34 1.38 -6.14
CA LEU A 103 7.90 0.23 -6.85
C LEU A 103 9.44 0.34 -6.83
N VAL A 104 10.11 -0.56 -6.12
CA VAL A 104 11.57 -0.56 -5.91
C VAL A 104 12.29 -1.48 -6.89
N GLY A 105 11.61 -2.47 -7.44
CA GLY A 105 12.16 -3.42 -8.41
C GLY A 105 11.06 -4.15 -9.15
N GLY A 106 11.41 -4.68 -10.32
CA GLY A 106 10.49 -5.27 -11.29
C GLY A 106 10.73 -4.73 -12.69
N LYS A 107 10.32 -5.47 -13.71
CA LYS A 107 10.45 -5.12 -15.13
C LYS A 107 9.28 -4.21 -15.54
N SER A 108 9.24 -2.98 -15.00
CA SER A 108 8.14 -2.01 -15.18
C SER A 108 7.80 -1.63 -16.63
N SER A 109 8.63 -2.01 -17.61
CA SER A 109 8.49 -1.69 -19.03
C SER A 109 7.83 -2.78 -19.89
N TYR A 110 7.60 -3.99 -19.35
CA TYR A 110 7.07 -5.12 -20.13
C TYR A 110 5.56 -5.32 -20.01
N HIS A 111 4.90 -4.72 -19.01
CA HIS A 111 3.46 -4.88 -18.79
C HIS A 111 2.76 -3.53 -18.64
N VAL A 112 1.51 -3.45 -19.13
CA VAL A 112 0.61 -2.32 -18.85
C VAL A 112 -0.09 -2.61 -17.54
N TYR A 113 0.42 -2.09 -16.43
CA TYR A 113 -0.16 -2.32 -15.11
C TYR A 113 -1.29 -1.33 -14.80
N GLN A 114 -2.41 -1.82 -14.26
CA GLN A 114 -3.43 -0.99 -13.60
C GLN A 114 -3.39 -1.20 -12.09
N ILE A 115 -2.48 -0.53 -11.40
CA ILE A 115 -2.38 -0.66 -9.95
C ILE A 115 -3.40 0.24 -9.25
N PHE A 116 -4.44 -0.38 -8.71
CA PHE A 116 -5.38 0.25 -7.80
C PHE A 116 -5.09 -0.20 -6.37
N PHE A 117 -5.14 0.74 -5.43
CA PHE A 117 -4.83 0.51 -4.03
C PHE A 117 -6.07 0.75 -3.16
N HIS A 118 -6.40 -0.22 -2.31
CA HIS A 118 -7.49 -0.10 -1.33
C HIS A 118 -6.95 -0.51 0.04
N THR A 119 -7.17 0.31 1.07
CA THR A 119 -6.81 -0.03 2.46
C THR A 119 -7.94 -0.83 3.11
N VAL A 120 -7.58 -1.92 3.80
CA VAL A 120 -8.55 -2.83 4.46
C VAL A 120 -8.83 -2.41 5.92
N ASP A 121 -8.54 -1.16 6.29
CA ASP A 121 -8.77 -0.65 7.63
C ASP A 121 -10.21 -0.11 7.75
N PRO A 122 -11.00 -0.52 8.76
CA PRO A 122 -12.39 -0.06 8.90
C PRO A 122 -12.51 1.45 9.15
N THR A 123 -11.43 2.10 9.60
CA THR A 123 -11.45 3.50 10.00
C THR A 123 -11.08 4.47 8.88
N TYR A 124 -10.49 3.99 7.78
CA TYR A 124 -10.18 4.81 6.61
C TYR A 124 -9.91 3.98 5.36
N GLN A 125 -10.30 4.54 4.22
CA GLN A 125 -9.96 4.04 2.89
C GLN A 125 -9.04 5.04 2.20
N VAL A 126 -7.92 4.57 1.67
CA VAL A 126 -7.02 5.38 0.85
C VAL A 126 -6.94 4.79 -0.54
N HIS A 127 -7.23 5.64 -1.53
CA HIS A 127 -7.11 5.29 -2.93
C HIS A 127 -5.90 5.99 -3.54
N ILE A 128 -4.99 5.21 -4.11
CA ILE A 128 -3.92 5.72 -4.96
C ILE A 128 -4.26 5.26 -6.38
N ALA A 129 -4.25 6.19 -7.33
CA ALA A 129 -4.33 5.86 -8.74
C ALA A 129 -2.90 5.87 -9.30
N VAL A 130 -2.54 4.91 -10.15
CA VAL A 130 -1.25 4.91 -10.86
C VAL A 130 -1.45 5.49 -12.26
N PRO A 131 -1.12 6.79 -12.49
CA PRO A 131 -1.29 7.40 -13.80
C PRO A 131 -0.15 7.07 -14.78
N ASP A 132 1.06 6.79 -14.28
CA ASP A 132 2.25 6.51 -15.09
C ASP A 132 3.24 5.59 -14.34
N HIS A 133 3.45 4.38 -14.87
CA HIS A 133 4.37 3.37 -14.30
C HIS A 133 5.85 3.68 -14.55
N ARG A 134 6.19 4.68 -15.38
CA ARG A 134 7.56 5.16 -15.55
C ARG A 134 8.07 5.91 -14.32
N GLN A 135 7.17 6.45 -13.52
CA GLN A 135 7.49 7.05 -12.23
C GLN A 135 7.20 6.03 -11.13
N PRO A 136 8.23 5.46 -10.48
CA PRO A 136 8.05 4.34 -9.55
C PRO A 136 7.47 4.75 -8.19
N ILE A 137 6.99 5.98 -8.02
CA ILE A 137 6.46 6.49 -6.75
C ILE A 137 5.05 7.01 -7.01
N PHE A 138 4.09 6.42 -6.33
CA PHE A 138 2.67 6.65 -6.49
C PHE A 138 2.12 7.32 -5.22
N PRO A 139 2.06 8.66 -5.17
CA PRO A 139 1.56 9.37 -4.01
C PRO A 139 0.03 9.30 -3.89
N THR A 140 -0.44 9.26 -2.65
CA THR A 140 -1.84 9.56 -2.29
C THR A 140 -2.20 10.98 -2.66
N LYS A 141 -3.48 11.22 -2.98
CA LYS A 141 -4.00 12.58 -3.16
C LYS A 141 -4.10 13.30 -1.82
N GLU A 142 -4.46 12.53 -0.79
CA GLU A 142 -4.64 12.98 0.58
C GLU A 142 -3.32 13.34 1.26
N VAL A 143 -3.42 14.23 2.24
CA VAL A 143 -2.34 14.53 3.18
C VAL A 143 -2.87 14.24 4.57
N PHE A 144 -2.10 13.46 5.32
CA PHE A 144 -2.48 12.97 6.63
C PHE A 144 -1.86 13.88 7.70
N HIS A 145 -2.70 14.53 8.49
CA HIS A 145 -2.24 15.25 9.67
C HIS A 145 -1.92 14.27 10.81
N GLN A 146 -1.13 14.72 11.79
CA GLN A 146 -0.69 13.92 12.94
C GLN A 146 -1.79 13.24 13.79
N TRP A 147 -3.05 13.69 13.67
CA TRP A 147 -4.21 13.11 14.38
C TRP A 147 -5.14 12.31 13.47
N HIS A 148 -4.75 12.10 12.21
CA HIS A 148 -5.52 11.32 11.27
C HIS A 148 -5.63 9.86 11.76
N PRO A 149 -6.77 9.16 11.56
CA PRO A 149 -6.94 7.77 11.95
C PRO A 149 -5.80 6.84 11.50
N LEU A 150 -5.28 7.02 10.28
CA LEU A 150 -4.06 6.36 9.79
C LEU A 150 -2.88 6.43 10.78
N MET A 151 -2.59 7.61 11.34
CA MET A 151 -1.47 7.79 12.27
C MET A 151 -1.73 7.09 13.60
N ALA A 152 -2.97 7.15 14.09
CA ALA A 152 -3.36 6.43 15.30
C ALA A 152 -3.29 4.91 15.11
N GLY A 153 -3.76 4.40 13.96
CA GLY A 153 -3.70 2.99 13.58
C GLY A 153 -2.26 2.50 13.51
N LEU A 154 -1.39 3.20 12.79
CA LEU A 154 0.03 2.85 12.68
C LEU A 154 0.78 2.84 14.03
N LYS A 155 0.37 3.70 14.97
CA LYS A 155 0.97 3.73 16.31
C LYS A 155 0.56 2.53 17.15
N GLN A 156 -0.66 2.02 16.97
CA GLN A 156 -1.16 0.84 17.69
C GLN A 156 -0.69 -0.45 17.02
N GLN A 157 -0.78 -0.51 15.70
CA GLN A 157 -0.42 -1.63 14.87
C GLN A 157 0.35 -1.11 13.64
N PRO A 158 1.69 -1.26 13.60
CA PRO A 158 2.52 -0.69 12.56
C PRO A 158 2.47 -1.54 11.28
N ARG A 159 1.26 -1.71 10.75
CA ARG A 159 0.94 -2.51 9.58
C ARG A 159 -0.16 -1.85 8.77
N LEU A 160 -0.12 -2.04 7.46
CA LEU A 160 -1.18 -1.63 6.54
C LEU A 160 -1.44 -2.75 5.54
N ARG A 161 -2.70 -2.98 5.20
CA ARG A 161 -3.11 -3.94 4.18
C ARG A 161 -3.58 -3.23 2.94
N PHE A 162 -3.11 -3.69 1.80
CA PHE A 162 -3.42 -3.17 0.49
C PHE A 162 -3.90 -4.30 -0.40
N LEU A 163 -4.98 -4.05 -1.12
CA LEU A 163 -5.27 -4.77 -2.35
C LEU A 163 -4.48 -4.11 -3.50
N VAL A 164 -3.79 -4.93 -4.28
CA VAL A 164 -3.06 -4.57 -5.50
C VAL A 164 -3.63 -5.37 -6.65
N ARG A 165 -4.10 -4.65 -7.67
CA ARG A 165 -4.63 -5.22 -8.92
C ARG A 165 -3.58 -5.05 -10.04
N LEU A 166 -3.35 -6.07 -10.87
CA LEU A 166 -2.34 -6.07 -11.95
C LEU A 166 -2.91 -6.60 -13.24
#